data_AF-A0AAW6BHH1-F1
#
_entry.id   AF-A0AAW6BHH1-F1
#
_cell.length_a   1.000
_cell.length_b   1.000
_cell.length_c   1.000
_cell.angle_alpha   90.00
_cell.angle_beta   90.00
_cell.angle_gamma   90.00
#
_symmetry.space_group_name_H-M   'P 1'
#
loop_
_entity.id
_entity.type
_entity.pdbx_description
1 polymer ?
#
loop_
_entity_poly.entity_id
_entity_poly.type
_entity_poly.pdbx_seq_one_letter_code
_entity_poly.pdbx_strand_id
1 'polypeptide(L)'
;MRREYSEKEKKKTSIPLGNSIDQHEIDNNPLGSGLDLNQMMNNTPRVAKDNYSEENGDLFYGLAAKRGKYIRDVNPNFDSNNPDSTPMIIDFYNNEVSRVIFKDTKILPKKSEDLVKNPKKYARNIKVKDSLQKNIIKEQKGRYPLWNDYFKIGGENKKFNMYKIFKEITSKYNSDYYHVCYNKTWLTFEPRLLWKRGSKLGIEMAARNGRTKIHFVLDGLNIEQVVNKTKGSTPLEAGPGESVTASELRYAYRNRERLAGRIHFYRDGKEVIAPWDENPTLWQNYIPQGSNRNIATQRNGGAMSRLIALPRRMFSPVIKRIF
;
A
#
# COMPACT_ATOMS: atom_id res chain seq x y z
N MET A 1 -56.60 30.50 -29.36
CA MET A 1 -56.71 29.55 -30.49
C MET A 1 -56.27 28.17 -29.97
N ARG A 2 -57.19 27.18 -29.93
CA ARG A 2 -57.09 25.70 -29.68
C ARG A 2 -56.17 25.19 -28.53
N ARG A 3 -56.71 24.65 -27.43
CA ARG A 3 -57.11 23.23 -27.13
C ARG A 3 -55.89 22.28 -27.10
N GLU A 4 -55.67 21.44 -26.09
CA GLU A 4 -56.62 20.48 -25.50
C GLU A 4 -56.17 19.88 -24.14
N TYR A 5 -57.16 19.38 -23.40
CA TYR A 5 -57.11 18.65 -22.12
C TYR A 5 -56.75 17.16 -22.31
N SER A 6 -56.24 16.51 -21.26
CA SER A 6 -56.66 15.14 -20.91
C SER A 6 -56.46 14.86 -19.41
N GLU A 7 -57.54 14.44 -18.78
CA GLU A 7 -57.67 14.00 -17.39
C GLU A 7 -57.37 12.49 -17.22
N LYS A 8 -57.35 12.07 -15.94
CA LYS A 8 -57.49 10.70 -15.38
C LYS A 8 -56.15 10.00 -15.08
N GLU A 9 -55.88 9.48 -13.87
CA GLU A 9 -56.75 9.11 -12.77
C GLU A 9 -55.96 8.98 -11.44
N LYS A 10 -56.60 9.38 -10.34
CA LYS A 10 -56.16 9.20 -8.94
C LYS A 10 -56.79 7.95 -8.34
N LYS A 11 -56.04 7.16 -7.57
CA LYS A 11 -56.46 6.39 -6.37
C LYS A 11 -55.22 6.27 -5.45
N LYS A 12 -55.09 6.96 -4.29
CA LYS A 12 -55.68 6.70 -2.96
C LYS A 12 -55.55 5.20 -2.59
N THR A 13 -54.91 4.75 -1.51
CA THR A 13 -55.18 5.09 -0.10
C THR A 13 -54.15 4.47 0.86
N SER A 14 -53.98 5.10 2.03
CA SER A 14 -53.69 4.57 3.39
C SER A 14 -52.36 3.91 3.76
N ILE A 15 -51.70 4.58 4.71
CA ILE A 15 -50.80 4.06 5.76
C ILE A 15 -51.59 3.21 6.77
N PRO A 16 -50.94 2.26 7.45
CA PRO A 16 -51.14 2.11 8.90
C PRO A 16 -49.84 2.18 9.70
N LEU A 17 -49.89 2.94 10.80
CA LEU A 17 -48.97 2.85 11.93
C LEU A 17 -49.15 1.50 12.65
N GLY A 18 -48.07 0.93 13.18
CA GLY A 18 -48.12 -0.20 14.10
C GLY A 18 -46.77 -0.56 14.74
N ASN A 19 -46.56 0.00 15.94
CA ASN A 19 -45.85 -0.52 17.12
C ASN A 19 -44.35 -0.91 17.08
N SER A 20 -43.58 -0.09 17.81
CA SER A 20 -42.48 -0.37 18.73
C SER A 20 -42.20 -1.84 19.10
N ILE A 21 -40.92 -2.23 19.08
CA ILE A 21 -40.21 -2.96 20.14
C ILE A 21 -38.70 -2.71 19.96
N ASP A 22 -38.07 -2.19 21.03
CA ASP A 22 -36.63 -2.19 21.27
C ASP A 22 -36.08 -3.62 21.27
N GLN A 23 -35.04 -3.89 20.49
CA GLN A 23 -34.03 -4.87 20.87
C GLN A 23 -32.64 -4.34 20.51
N HIS A 24 -31.93 -3.93 21.56
CA HIS A 24 -30.48 -3.91 21.61
C HIS A 24 -29.97 -5.34 21.36
N GLU A 25 -29.35 -5.59 20.21
CA GLU A 25 -28.39 -6.69 20.07
C GLU A 25 -26.98 -6.14 20.13
N ILE A 26 -26.32 -6.48 21.24
CA ILE A 26 -24.90 -6.31 21.48
C ILE A 26 -24.21 -7.45 20.73
N ASP A 27 -23.71 -7.19 19.53
CA ASP A 27 -22.85 -8.13 18.83
C ASP A 27 -21.45 -8.12 19.44
N ASN A 28 -21.31 -8.91 20.51
CA ASN A 28 -20.03 -9.43 20.97
C ASN A 28 -19.62 -10.59 20.05
N ASN A 29 -18.84 -10.31 19.01
CA ASN A 29 -18.18 -11.36 18.25
C ASN A 29 -16.65 -11.20 18.32
N PRO A 30 -15.97 -11.90 19.25
CA PRO A 30 -14.52 -11.94 19.30
C PRO A 30 -14.04 -13.14 18.47
N LEU A 31 -13.78 -12.94 17.18
CA LEU A 31 -12.82 -13.67 16.33
C LEU A 31 -13.04 -13.26 14.86
N GLY A 32 -12.24 -12.28 14.42
CA GLY A 32 -12.25 -11.74 13.06
C GLY A 32 -11.62 -12.67 12.03
N SER A 33 -12.27 -13.79 11.72
CA SER A 33 -12.11 -14.49 10.44
C SER A 33 -13.33 -14.14 9.59
N GLY A 34 -13.20 -13.15 8.70
CA GLY A 34 -14.25 -12.69 7.80
C GLY A 34 -14.57 -13.70 6.69
N LEU A 35 -14.99 -14.91 7.06
CA LEU A 35 -15.62 -15.88 6.18
C LEU A 35 -17.12 -15.80 6.44
N ASP A 36 -17.82 -15.19 5.50
CA ASP A 36 -19.28 -15.21 5.44
C ASP A 36 -19.72 -16.65 5.11
N LEU A 37 -20.35 -17.32 6.07
CA LEU A 37 -20.79 -18.72 5.99
C LEU A 37 -21.75 -18.99 4.83
N ASN A 38 -22.42 -17.96 4.28
CA ASN A 38 -23.24 -18.09 3.09
C ASN A 38 -22.41 -18.25 1.80
N GLN A 39 -21.10 -17.95 1.82
CA GLN A 39 -20.21 -18.05 0.65
C GLN A 39 -19.73 -19.47 0.36
N MET A 40 -19.83 -20.40 1.31
CA MET A 40 -19.44 -21.81 1.10
C MET A 40 -20.43 -22.61 0.24
N MET A 41 -21.63 -22.09 -0.02
CA MET A 41 -22.67 -22.84 -0.75
C MET A 41 -22.65 -22.67 -2.28
N ASN A 42 -21.81 -21.77 -2.82
CA ASN A 42 -21.61 -21.60 -4.26
C ASN A 42 -20.24 -22.15 -4.68
N ASN A 43 -20.20 -23.39 -5.20
CA ASN A 43 -18.99 -24.16 -5.53
C ASN A 43 -18.12 -23.62 -6.70
N THR A 44 -18.31 -22.37 -7.13
CA THR A 44 -17.44 -21.77 -8.15
C THR A 44 -16.34 -20.95 -7.47
N PRO A 45 -15.05 -21.29 -7.68
CA PRO A 45 -13.95 -20.49 -7.16
C PRO A 45 -14.05 -19.06 -7.69
N ARG A 46 -14.04 -18.08 -6.79
CA ARG A 46 -14.08 -16.66 -7.15
C ARG A 46 -12.86 -16.27 -7.99
N VAL A 47 -13.05 -15.30 -8.87
CA VAL A 47 -12.00 -14.71 -9.70
C VAL A 47 -11.82 -13.24 -9.38
N ALA A 48 -10.77 -12.61 -9.92
CA ALA A 48 -10.47 -11.21 -9.65
C ALA A 48 -11.62 -10.26 -10.01
N LYS A 49 -12.35 -10.58 -11.09
CA LYS A 49 -13.49 -9.78 -11.57
C LYS A 49 -14.64 -9.70 -10.58
N ASP A 50 -14.82 -10.70 -9.73
CA ASP A 50 -15.95 -10.76 -8.79
C ASP A 50 -15.79 -9.76 -7.64
N ASN A 51 -14.55 -9.38 -7.31
CA ASN A 51 -14.25 -8.53 -6.15
C ASN A 51 -13.80 -7.11 -6.52
N TYR A 52 -13.43 -6.85 -7.79
CA TYR A 52 -12.79 -5.63 -8.24
C TYR A 52 -13.77 -4.45 -8.42
N SER A 53 -13.36 -3.26 -7.97
CA SER A 53 -14.04 -1.99 -8.21
C SER A 53 -13.08 -0.90 -8.71
N GLU A 54 -13.35 -0.39 -9.90
CA GLU A 54 -12.63 0.75 -10.47
C GLU A 54 -12.88 2.05 -9.68
N GLU A 55 -14.13 2.30 -9.28
CA GLU A 55 -14.54 3.50 -8.54
C GLU A 55 -13.82 3.59 -7.18
N ASN A 56 -13.66 2.46 -6.50
CA ASN A 56 -12.93 2.39 -5.24
C ASN A 56 -11.41 2.52 -5.43
N GLY A 57 -10.92 2.52 -6.67
CA GLY A 57 -9.51 2.59 -7.00
C GLY A 57 -8.76 1.32 -6.62
N ASP A 58 -9.38 0.15 -6.78
CA ASP A 58 -8.75 -1.13 -6.44
C ASP A 58 -7.45 -1.36 -7.23
N LEU A 59 -6.46 -1.94 -6.55
CA LEU A 59 -5.10 -2.05 -7.07
C LEU A 59 -4.63 -3.51 -7.13
N PHE A 60 -4.02 -3.88 -8.27
CA PHE A 60 -3.37 -5.16 -8.48
C PHE A 60 -1.89 -5.13 -8.07
N TYR A 61 -1.50 -6.16 -7.33
CA TYR A 61 -0.14 -6.42 -6.86
C TYR A 61 0.31 -7.81 -7.30
N GLY A 62 1.61 -8.08 -7.20
CA GLY A 62 2.23 -9.31 -7.69
C GLY A 62 3.26 -9.05 -8.79
N LEU A 63 3.91 -10.11 -9.27
CA LEU A 63 4.89 -10.00 -10.35
C LEU A 63 4.21 -9.45 -11.62
N ALA A 64 4.83 -8.46 -12.28
CA ALA A 64 4.23 -7.77 -13.42
C ALA A 64 3.81 -8.74 -14.55
N ALA A 65 4.68 -9.70 -14.88
CA ALA A 65 4.43 -10.71 -15.91
C ALA A 65 3.26 -11.65 -15.56
N LYS A 66 2.92 -11.79 -14.29
CA LYS A 66 1.88 -12.72 -13.81
C LYS A 66 0.56 -12.00 -13.58
N ARG A 67 0.58 -10.84 -12.90
CA ARG A 67 -0.62 -10.05 -12.61
C ARG A 67 -1.33 -9.52 -13.85
N GLY A 68 -0.61 -9.32 -14.96
CA GLY A 68 -1.18 -8.82 -16.21
C GLY A 68 -2.32 -9.68 -16.76
N LYS A 69 -2.31 -11.01 -16.52
CA LYS A 69 -3.42 -11.89 -16.90
C LYS A 69 -4.70 -11.53 -16.13
N TYR A 70 -4.62 -11.48 -14.80
CA TYR A 70 -5.74 -11.14 -13.92
C TYR A 70 -6.32 -9.75 -14.21
N ILE A 71 -5.45 -8.78 -14.49
CA ILE A 71 -5.88 -7.44 -14.89
C ILE A 71 -6.68 -7.50 -16.19
N ARG A 72 -6.23 -8.26 -17.20
CA ARG A 72 -6.94 -8.41 -18.48
C ARG A 72 -8.26 -9.18 -18.36
N ASP A 73 -8.36 -10.11 -17.41
CA ASP A 73 -9.61 -10.81 -17.12
C ASP A 73 -10.68 -9.85 -16.59
N VAL A 74 -10.27 -8.78 -15.89
CA VAL A 74 -11.15 -7.73 -15.39
C VAL A 74 -11.39 -6.64 -16.44
N ASN A 75 -10.32 -6.16 -17.07
CA ASN A 75 -10.34 -5.13 -18.10
C ASN A 75 -9.49 -5.58 -19.31
N PRO A 76 -10.11 -6.19 -20.34
CA PRO A 76 -9.39 -6.69 -21.51
C PRO A 76 -8.60 -5.62 -22.28
N ASN A 77 -9.01 -4.35 -22.17
CA ASN A 77 -8.38 -3.22 -22.84
C ASN A 77 -7.33 -2.52 -21.98
N PHE A 78 -6.95 -3.11 -20.84
CA PHE A 78 -5.94 -2.54 -19.98
C PHE A 78 -4.60 -2.42 -20.70
N ASP A 79 -4.04 -1.22 -20.70
CA ASP A 79 -2.69 -0.94 -21.19
C ASP A 79 -1.97 -0.04 -20.19
N SER A 80 -0.93 -0.59 -19.57
CA SER A 80 -0.09 0.12 -18.60
C SER A 80 0.64 1.35 -19.17
N ASN A 81 0.72 1.49 -20.49
CA ASN A 81 1.36 2.62 -21.17
C ASN A 81 0.35 3.67 -21.67
N ASN A 82 -0.93 3.32 -21.74
CA ASN A 82 -1.98 4.23 -22.19
C ASN A 82 -2.40 5.14 -21.01
N PRO A 83 -2.24 6.48 -21.10
CA PRO A 83 -2.66 7.39 -20.05
C PRO A 83 -4.18 7.36 -19.78
N ASP A 84 -4.97 6.92 -20.76
CA ASP A 84 -6.41 6.79 -20.63
C ASP A 84 -6.88 5.48 -19.99
N SER A 85 -5.98 4.53 -19.79
CA SER A 85 -6.31 3.28 -19.10
C SER A 85 -6.65 3.54 -17.63
N THR A 86 -7.57 2.73 -17.10
CA THR A 86 -7.90 2.71 -15.68
C THR A 86 -6.63 2.45 -14.85
N PRO A 87 -6.37 3.22 -13.78
CA PRO A 87 -5.15 3.10 -12.98
C PRO A 87 -5.21 1.91 -12.01
N MET A 88 -5.23 0.68 -12.56
CA MET A 88 -5.41 -0.58 -11.81
C MET A 88 -4.14 -1.03 -11.05
N ILE A 89 -3.03 -0.30 -11.18
CA ILE A 89 -1.76 -0.58 -10.49
C ILE A 89 -1.17 0.72 -9.97
N ILE A 90 -0.49 0.66 -8.82
CA ILE A 90 0.11 1.83 -8.15
C ILE A 90 1.19 2.52 -9.00
N ASP A 91 1.75 1.80 -9.98
CA ASP A 91 2.75 2.29 -10.93
C ASP A 91 2.24 3.50 -11.71
N PHE A 92 0.95 3.57 -12.06
CA PHE A 92 0.35 4.74 -12.73
C PHE A 92 0.58 6.03 -11.94
N TYR A 93 0.36 5.99 -10.63
CA TYR A 93 0.51 7.14 -9.74
C TYR A 93 2.00 7.49 -9.54
N ASN A 94 2.83 6.49 -9.27
CA ASN A 94 4.25 6.71 -9.05
C ASN A 94 4.96 7.27 -10.29
N ASN A 95 4.62 6.75 -11.47
CA ASN A 95 5.20 7.19 -12.74
C ASN A 95 4.75 8.60 -13.08
N GLU A 96 3.49 8.94 -12.80
CA GLU A 96 2.96 10.27 -13.06
C GLU A 96 3.59 11.34 -12.15
N VAL A 97 3.76 11.03 -10.87
CA VAL A 97 4.54 11.84 -9.93
C VAL A 97 5.96 12.06 -10.45
N SER A 98 6.63 10.99 -10.87
CA SER A 98 7.98 11.09 -11.42
C SER A 98 7.99 12.02 -12.64
N ARG A 99 7.09 11.78 -13.61
CA ARG A 99 6.98 12.55 -14.84
C ARG A 99 6.78 14.04 -14.58
N VAL A 100 5.85 14.44 -13.71
CA VAL A 100 5.62 15.86 -13.40
C VAL A 100 6.86 16.49 -12.75
N ILE A 101 7.50 15.82 -11.80
CA ILE A 101 8.75 16.29 -11.18
C ILE A 101 9.84 16.50 -12.24
N PHE A 102 10.02 15.55 -13.15
CA PHE A 102 11.04 15.65 -14.20
C PHE A 102 10.73 16.72 -15.25
N LYS A 103 9.48 16.84 -15.68
CA LYS A 103 9.02 17.89 -16.62
C LYS A 103 9.27 19.29 -16.04
N ASP A 104 8.94 19.50 -14.77
CA ASP A 104 8.98 20.80 -14.11
C ASP A 104 10.38 21.36 -13.88
N THR A 105 11.40 20.53 -14.00
CA THR A 105 12.76 20.91 -13.62
C THR A 105 13.59 21.48 -14.77
N LYS A 106 13.13 21.43 -16.04
CA LYS A 106 13.95 21.77 -17.24
C LYS A 106 15.29 21.02 -17.30
N ILE A 107 15.43 19.92 -16.54
CA ILE A 107 16.65 19.11 -16.40
C ILE A 107 16.75 18.07 -17.51
N LEU A 108 15.65 17.79 -18.21
CA LEU A 108 15.65 16.81 -19.30
C LEU A 108 16.67 17.24 -20.36
N PRO A 109 17.69 16.43 -20.64
CA PRO A 109 18.62 16.75 -21.72
C PRO A 109 17.88 16.75 -23.04
N LYS A 110 18.41 17.51 -23.99
CA LYS A 110 17.91 17.54 -25.37
C LYS A 110 18.01 16.17 -26.05
N LYS A 111 18.87 15.28 -25.56
CA LYS A 111 19.07 13.91 -26.05
C LYS A 111 18.89 12.89 -24.93
N SER A 112 18.13 11.84 -25.21
CA SER A 112 17.88 10.71 -24.30
C SER A 112 19.16 10.03 -23.81
N GLU A 113 20.14 9.92 -24.70
CA GLU A 113 21.44 9.30 -24.43
C GLU A 113 22.21 10.00 -23.30
N ASP A 114 22.01 11.30 -23.10
CA ASP A 114 22.71 12.03 -22.05
C ASP A 114 22.23 11.61 -20.66
N LEU A 115 20.93 11.28 -20.50
CA LEU A 115 20.40 10.71 -19.27
C LEU A 115 21.05 9.36 -18.97
N VAL A 116 21.23 8.52 -19.99
CA VAL A 116 21.84 7.20 -19.88
C VAL A 116 23.33 7.30 -19.57
N LYS A 117 24.03 8.25 -20.18
CA LYS A 117 25.47 8.49 -19.97
C LYS A 117 25.78 9.10 -18.61
N ASN A 118 24.91 9.98 -18.09
CA ASN A 118 25.18 10.75 -16.87
C ASN A 118 24.02 10.78 -15.86
N PRO A 119 23.41 9.64 -15.49
CA PRO A 119 22.18 9.62 -14.70
C PRO A 119 22.35 10.27 -13.32
N LYS A 120 23.54 10.18 -12.72
CA LYS A 120 23.89 10.85 -11.46
C LYS A 120 23.81 12.38 -11.53
N LYS A 121 24.19 12.98 -12.67
CA LYS A 121 24.11 14.44 -12.89
C LYS A 121 22.66 14.91 -12.83
N TYR A 122 21.77 14.20 -13.51
CA TYR A 122 20.35 14.54 -13.57
C TYR A 122 19.64 14.25 -12.25
N ALA A 123 19.98 13.15 -11.58
CA ALA A 123 19.45 12.82 -10.25
C ALA A 123 19.70 13.95 -9.23
N ARG A 124 20.91 14.52 -9.21
CA ARG A 124 21.31 15.60 -8.27
C ARG A 124 20.48 16.87 -8.36
N ASN A 125 19.90 17.14 -9.52
CA ASN A 125 19.20 18.39 -9.77
C ASN A 125 17.69 18.26 -9.52
N ILE A 126 17.16 17.06 -9.22
CA ILE A 126 15.73 16.85 -9.01
C ILE A 126 15.23 17.68 -7.83
N LYS A 127 14.18 18.46 -8.08
CA LYS A 127 13.48 19.25 -7.06
C LYS A 127 12.01 18.90 -7.03
N VAL A 128 11.49 18.61 -5.84
CA VAL A 128 10.05 18.41 -5.61
C VAL A 128 9.46 19.77 -5.26
N LYS A 129 8.52 20.26 -6.08
CA LYS A 129 7.82 21.53 -5.85
C LYS A 129 6.55 21.32 -5.04
N ASP A 130 6.17 22.31 -4.23
CA ASP A 130 4.90 22.29 -3.47
C ASP A 130 3.67 22.27 -4.39
N SER A 131 3.79 22.78 -5.61
CA SER A 131 2.73 22.76 -6.63
C SER A 131 2.47 21.38 -7.25
N LEU A 132 3.21 20.33 -6.86
CA LEU A 132 3.17 19.03 -7.53
C LEU A 132 1.77 18.42 -7.60
N GLN A 133 1.05 18.37 -6.49
CA GLN A 133 -0.32 17.82 -6.46
C GLN A 133 -1.24 18.61 -7.40
N LYS A 134 -1.18 19.94 -7.34
CA LYS A 134 -1.97 20.83 -8.22
C LYS A 134 -1.62 20.61 -9.70
N ASN A 135 -0.35 20.38 -10.02
CA ASN A 135 0.09 20.14 -11.39
C ASN A 135 -0.44 18.80 -11.91
N ILE A 136 -0.41 17.74 -11.09
CA ILE A 136 -0.96 16.42 -11.47
C ILE A 136 -2.48 16.48 -11.69
N ILE A 137 -3.22 17.10 -10.77
CA ILE A 137 -4.69 17.16 -10.83
C ILE A 137 -5.17 17.90 -12.08
N LYS A 138 -4.39 18.84 -12.61
CA LYS A 138 -4.70 19.59 -13.84
C LYS A 138 -4.43 18.82 -15.14
N GLU A 139 -3.66 17.74 -15.10
CA GLU A 139 -3.36 16.94 -16.28
C GLU A 139 -4.41 15.82 -16.48
N GLN A 140 -4.42 15.18 -17.64
CA GLN A 140 -5.39 14.13 -18.00
C GLN A 140 -5.52 13.03 -16.94
N LYS A 141 -4.39 12.64 -16.32
CA LYS A 141 -4.34 11.62 -15.27
C LYS A 141 -4.81 12.12 -13.90
N GLY A 142 -5.15 13.40 -13.76
CA GLY A 142 -5.75 13.98 -12.55
C GLY A 142 -7.07 13.33 -12.16
N ARG A 143 -7.75 12.66 -13.10
CA ARG A 143 -9.00 11.90 -12.88
C ARG A 143 -8.85 10.60 -12.09
N TYR A 144 -7.62 10.15 -11.79
CA TYR A 144 -7.42 8.90 -11.08
C TYR A 144 -7.95 8.95 -9.63
N PRO A 145 -8.66 7.90 -9.15
CA PRO A 145 -9.48 7.98 -7.94
C PRO A 145 -8.70 8.05 -6.63
N LEU A 146 -7.38 7.78 -6.64
CA LEU A 146 -6.58 7.74 -5.42
C LEU A 146 -5.68 8.97 -5.19
N TRP A 147 -5.73 10.02 -6.01
CA TRP A 147 -4.80 11.15 -5.83
C TRP A 147 -4.91 11.83 -4.46
N ASN A 148 -6.13 12.02 -3.95
CA ASN A 148 -6.34 12.60 -2.63
C ASN A 148 -5.72 11.73 -1.53
N ASP A 149 -5.98 10.42 -1.57
CA ASP A 149 -5.39 9.46 -0.63
C ASP A 149 -3.86 9.40 -0.76
N TYR A 150 -3.34 9.42 -1.99
CA TYR A 150 -1.91 9.36 -2.29
C TYR A 150 -1.15 10.51 -1.63
N PHE A 151 -1.64 11.73 -1.77
CA PHE A 151 -0.98 12.91 -1.18
C PHE A 151 -1.26 13.05 0.32
N LYS A 152 -2.50 12.80 0.78
CA LYS A 152 -2.86 12.90 2.20
C LYS A 152 -2.12 11.86 3.04
N ILE A 153 -2.31 10.58 2.72
CA ILE A 153 -1.69 9.47 3.47
C ILE A 153 -0.18 9.44 3.22
N GLY A 154 0.26 9.78 2.00
CA GLY A 154 1.67 9.89 1.67
C GLY A 154 2.38 10.97 2.47
N GLY A 155 1.76 12.13 2.65
CA GLY A 155 2.29 13.26 3.44
C GLY A 155 2.49 12.92 4.92
N GLU A 156 1.63 12.09 5.49
CA GLU A 156 1.73 11.63 6.87
C GLU A 156 2.80 10.52 7.05
N ASN A 157 3.12 9.79 5.98
CA ASN A 157 4.09 8.70 6.03
C ASN A 157 5.53 9.24 5.92
N LYS A 158 6.25 9.28 7.05
CA LYS A 158 7.65 9.73 7.12
C LYS A 158 8.59 9.01 6.13
N LYS A 159 8.33 7.74 5.80
CA LYS A 159 9.13 6.98 4.81
C LYS A 159 8.76 7.33 3.37
N PHE A 160 7.54 7.81 3.12
CA PHE A 160 7.07 8.28 1.82
C PHE A 160 7.19 9.81 1.65
N ASN A 161 8.22 10.43 2.24
CA ASN A 161 8.51 11.82 1.94
C ASN A 161 9.26 11.93 0.59
N MET A 162 8.60 12.49 -0.42
CA MET A 162 9.09 12.53 -1.80
C MET A 162 10.43 13.27 -1.92
N TYR A 163 10.56 14.44 -1.29
CA TYR A 163 11.83 15.17 -1.26
C TYR A 163 12.97 14.31 -0.69
N LYS A 164 12.74 13.64 0.45
CA LYS A 164 13.74 12.73 1.06
C LYS A 164 14.06 11.53 0.17
N ILE A 165 13.07 10.97 -0.54
CA ILE A 165 13.28 9.87 -1.48
C ILE A 165 14.27 10.29 -2.56
N PHE A 166 14.00 11.39 -3.27
CA PHE A 166 14.86 11.88 -4.35
C PHE A 166 16.24 12.32 -3.87
N LYS A 167 16.32 12.94 -2.69
CA LYS A 167 17.60 13.24 -2.03
C LYS A 167 18.40 11.98 -1.72
N GLU A 168 17.75 10.93 -1.21
CA GLU A 168 18.41 9.67 -0.88
C GLU A 168 18.95 8.96 -2.13
N ILE A 169 18.13 8.84 -3.18
CA ILE A 169 18.55 8.30 -4.49
C ILE A 169 19.81 9.00 -4.99
N THR A 170 19.85 10.32 -4.90
CA THR A 170 21.01 11.12 -5.31
C THR A 170 22.25 10.80 -4.50
N SER A 171 22.10 10.77 -3.17
CA SER A 171 23.23 10.58 -2.24
C SER A 171 23.84 9.18 -2.33
N LYS A 172 23.03 8.18 -2.66
CA LYS A 172 23.40 6.75 -2.67
C LYS A 172 23.37 6.15 -4.08
N TYR A 173 23.45 6.99 -5.11
CA TYR A 173 23.29 6.53 -6.48
C TYR A 173 24.23 5.35 -6.80
N ASN A 174 23.69 4.26 -7.35
CA ASN A 174 24.37 2.98 -7.62
C ASN A 174 24.93 2.24 -6.39
N SER A 175 24.51 2.55 -5.17
CA SER A 175 24.97 1.80 -3.99
C SER A 175 24.28 0.44 -3.85
N ASP A 176 23.04 0.32 -4.33
CA ASP A 176 22.25 -0.91 -4.29
C ASP A 176 21.15 -0.89 -5.36
N TYR A 177 20.41 -2.00 -5.47
CA TYR A 177 19.29 -2.21 -6.38
C TYR A 177 18.21 -1.12 -6.37
N TYR A 178 18.01 -0.42 -5.25
CA TYR A 178 16.95 0.58 -5.12
C TYR A 178 17.42 2.01 -5.39
N HIS A 179 18.71 2.30 -5.23
CA HIS A 179 19.28 3.62 -5.47
C HIS A 179 19.79 3.76 -6.90
N VAL A 180 19.02 3.23 -7.84
CA VAL A 180 19.20 3.41 -9.29
C VAL A 180 17.93 3.98 -9.88
N CYS A 181 18.05 4.55 -11.07
CA CYS A 181 16.93 5.06 -11.83
C CYS A 181 16.80 4.25 -13.11
N TYR A 182 15.58 3.84 -13.40
CA TYR A 182 15.28 3.09 -14.61
C TYR A 182 14.84 4.07 -15.69
N ASN A 183 15.37 3.90 -16.89
CA ASN A 183 14.94 4.65 -18.07
C ASN A 183 14.15 3.69 -18.96
N LYS A 184 12.82 3.76 -18.92
CA LYS A 184 11.96 3.06 -19.92
C LYS A 184 11.93 3.82 -21.23
N THR A 185 11.94 5.14 -21.17
CA THR A 185 11.88 6.05 -22.32
C THR A 185 12.75 7.27 -22.05
N TRP A 186 12.93 8.12 -23.06
CA TRP A 186 13.66 9.38 -22.91
C TRP A 186 12.98 10.42 -22.01
N LEU A 187 11.69 10.24 -21.70
CA LEU A 187 10.89 11.11 -20.83
C LEU A 187 10.69 10.56 -19.41
N THR A 188 11.02 9.29 -19.17
CA THR A 188 10.74 8.64 -17.88
C THR A 188 12.04 8.21 -17.20
N PHE A 189 12.38 8.96 -16.16
CA PHE A 189 13.38 8.59 -15.18
C PHE A 189 12.61 8.11 -13.95
N GLU A 190 12.58 6.80 -13.72
CA GLU A 190 11.73 6.17 -12.71
C GLU A 190 12.61 5.63 -11.58
N PRO A 191 12.66 6.30 -10.42
CA PRO A 191 13.51 5.83 -9.34
C PRO A 191 12.93 4.58 -8.68
N ARG A 192 13.72 3.51 -8.61
CA ARG A 192 13.27 2.25 -7.99
C ARG A 192 12.90 2.43 -6.51
N LEU A 193 13.57 3.34 -5.80
CA LEU A 193 13.21 3.67 -4.42
C LEU A 193 11.81 4.31 -4.31
N LEU A 194 11.40 5.11 -5.30
CA LEU A 194 10.05 5.66 -5.36
C LEU A 194 9.04 4.53 -5.54
N TRP A 195 9.25 3.60 -6.47
CA TRP A 195 8.39 2.42 -6.62
C TRP A 195 8.32 1.58 -5.36
N LYS A 196 9.46 1.29 -4.71
CA LYS A 196 9.49 0.50 -3.47
C LYS A 196 8.64 1.11 -2.36
N ARG A 197 8.67 2.44 -2.21
CA ARG A 197 7.98 3.15 -1.12
C ARG A 197 6.54 3.49 -1.50
N GLY A 198 6.32 3.92 -2.74
CA GLY A 198 5.01 4.25 -3.29
C GLY A 198 4.11 3.02 -3.43
N SER A 199 4.68 1.85 -3.71
CA SER A 199 3.86 0.64 -3.73
C SER A 199 3.35 0.23 -2.34
N LYS A 200 4.12 0.48 -1.28
CA LYS A 200 3.63 0.32 0.10
C LYS A 200 2.61 1.39 0.46
N LEU A 201 2.72 2.59 -0.10
CA LEU A 201 1.70 3.61 0.06
C LEU A 201 0.35 3.14 -0.49
N GLY A 202 0.32 2.46 -1.64
CA GLY A 202 -0.94 1.90 -2.17
C GLY A 202 -1.61 0.91 -1.22
N ILE A 203 -0.84 0.03 -0.58
CA ILE A 203 -1.35 -0.88 0.46
C ILE A 203 -1.80 -0.09 1.71
N GLU A 204 -1.07 0.96 2.08
CA GLU A 204 -1.45 1.83 3.20
C GLU A 204 -2.75 2.59 2.92
N MET A 205 -2.99 3.03 1.68
CA MET A 205 -4.25 3.65 1.26
C MET A 205 -5.42 2.70 1.47
N ALA A 206 -5.30 1.48 0.94
CA ALA A 206 -6.31 0.43 1.13
C ALA A 206 -6.57 0.13 2.61
N ALA A 207 -5.53 0.11 3.45
CA ALA A 207 -5.68 -0.13 4.89
C ALA A 207 -6.39 1.03 5.64
N ARG A 208 -6.42 2.24 5.10
CA ARG A 208 -6.91 3.45 5.80
C ARG A 208 -8.21 4.02 5.27
N ASN A 209 -8.48 3.92 3.97
CA ASN A 209 -9.59 4.65 3.35
C ASN A 209 -10.93 3.89 3.36
N GLY A 210 -10.94 2.64 3.83
CA GLY A 210 -12.16 1.82 4.00
C GLY A 210 -12.78 1.28 2.72
N ARG A 211 -12.38 1.79 1.54
CA ARG A 211 -13.01 1.48 0.25
C ARG A 211 -12.12 0.66 -0.69
N THR A 212 -10.83 0.98 -0.74
CA THR A 212 -9.91 0.40 -1.73
C THR A 212 -9.50 -1.00 -1.32
N LYS A 213 -9.56 -1.93 -2.26
CA LYS A 213 -9.09 -3.31 -2.12
C LYS A 213 -7.76 -3.52 -2.83
N ILE A 214 -7.04 -4.52 -2.34
CA ILE A 214 -5.78 -5.02 -2.88
C ILE A 214 -6.04 -6.39 -3.49
N HIS A 215 -5.73 -6.55 -4.78
CA HIS A 215 -5.76 -7.83 -5.48
C HIS A 215 -4.33 -8.34 -5.66
N PHE A 216 -3.90 -9.29 -4.82
CA PHE A 216 -2.52 -9.73 -4.78
C PHE A 216 -2.33 -11.08 -5.49
N VAL A 217 -1.63 -11.06 -6.62
CA VAL A 217 -1.33 -12.26 -7.40
C VAL A 217 -0.07 -12.94 -6.85
N LEU A 218 -0.21 -14.20 -6.44
CA LEU A 218 0.86 -15.01 -5.84
C LEU A 218 1.67 -15.81 -6.87
N ASP A 219 1.18 -15.94 -8.11
CA ASP A 219 1.84 -16.71 -9.16
C ASP A 219 3.31 -16.33 -9.37
N GLY A 220 4.16 -17.35 -9.44
CA GLY A 220 5.60 -17.20 -9.65
C GLY A 220 6.39 -16.66 -8.46
N LEU A 221 5.75 -16.40 -7.31
CA LEU A 221 6.46 -16.05 -6.08
C LEU A 221 6.91 -17.31 -5.33
N ASN A 222 8.18 -17.35 -4.96
CA ASN A 222 8.67 -18.28 -3.94
C ASN A 222 8.43 -17.67 -2.54
N ILE A 223 7.36 -18.11 -1.87
CA ILE A 223 6.92 -17.53 -0.58
C ILE A 223 7.98 -17.67 0.51
N GLU A 224 8.71 -18.78 0.55
CA GLU A 224 9.80 -18.99 1.52
C GLU A 224 10.91 -17.96 1.35
N GLN A 225 11.36 -17.74 0.11
CA GLN A 225 12.38 -16.73 -0.19
C GLN A 225 11.88 -15.30 0.08
N VAL A 226 10.59 -15.04 -0.11
CA VAL A 226 9.95 -13.78 0.28
C VAL A 226 10.06 -13.60 1.80
N VAL A 227 9.67 -14.59 2.60
CA VAL A 227 9.71 -14.50 4.06
C VAL A 227 11.15 -14.32 4.58
N ASN A 228 12.07 -15.13 4.05
CA ASN A 228 13.48 -15.14 4.45
C ASN A 228 14.29 -13.94 3.91
N LYS A 229 13.70 -13.10 3.05
CA LYS A 229 14.35 -11.96 2.40
C LYS A 229 15.63 -12.37 1.65
N THR A 230 15.57 -13.50 0.94
CA THR A 230 16.69 -14.00 0.14
C THR A 230 17.23 -12.91 -0.78
N LYS A 231 18.54 -12.67 -0.66
CA LYS A 231 19.24 -11.58 -1.35
C LYS A 231 19.68 -11.97 -2.75
N GLY A 232 20.00 -10.96 -3.56
CA GLY A 232 20.63 -11.16 -4.85
C GLY A 232 22.11 -11.51 -4.72
N SER A 233 22.70 -11.96 -5.81
CA SER A 233 24.13 -12.32 -5.88
C SER A 233 25.03 -11.09 -5.78
N THR A 234 24.52 -9.90 -6.14
CA THR A 234 25.25 -8.63 -6.07
C THR A 234 24.40 -7.52 -5.44
N PRO A 235 24.99 -6.43 -4.92
CA PRO A 235 24.23 -5.31 -4.36
C PRO A 235 23.25 -4.65 -5.34
N LEU A 236 23.54 -4.75 -6.64
CA LEU A 236 22.73 -4.14 -7.72
C LEU A 236 21.67 -5.07 -8.28
N GLU A 237 21.61 -6.31 -7.81
CA GLU A 237 20.64 -7.32 -8.21
C GLU A 237 19.70 -7.60 -7.04
N ALA A 238 18.39 -7.45 -7.24
CA ALA A 238 17.44 -7.86 -6.21
C ALA A 238 17.29 -9.37 -6.23
N GLY A 239 17.52 -10.00 -5.08
CA GLY A 239 17.07 -11.36 -4.86
C GLY A 239 15.54 -11.47 -4.88
N PRO A 240 15.02 -12.71 -4.94
CA PRO A 240 13.59 -12.99 -4.91
C PRO A 240 12.92 -12.40 -3.66
N GLY A 241 13.61 -12.42 -2.51
CA GLY A 241 13.17 -11.80 -1.27
C GLY A 241 13.42 -10.28 -1.18
N GLU A 242 14.25 -9.71 -2.04
CA GLU A 242 14.54 -8.27 -2.06
C GLU A 242 13.72 -7.51 -3.09
N SER A 243 12.91 -8.17 -3.90
CA SER A 243 12.05 -7.51 -4.88
C SER A 243 11.04 -6.54 -4.23
N VAL A 244 10.51 -5.63 -5.05
CA VAL A 244 9.44 -4.71 -4.66
C VAL A 244 8.20 -5.51 -4.22
N THR A 245 7.81 -6.53 -5.00
CA THR A 245 6.68 -7.43 -4.69
C THR A 245 6.87 -8.25 -3.42
N ALA A 246 8.06 -8.80 -3.18
CA ALA A 246 8.35 -9.47 -1.91
C ALA A 246 8.19 -8.50 -0.72
N SER A 247 8.63 -7.26 -0.90
CA SER A 247 8.48 -6.23 0.13
C SER A 247 7.04 -5.75 0.33
N GLU A 248 6.20 -5.82 -0.71
CA GLU A 248 4.75 -5.54 -0.64
C GLU A 248 4.03 -6.63 0.13
N LEU A 249 4.27 -7.90 -0.17
CA LEU A 249 3.60 -9.01 0.50
C LEU A 249 3.91 -9.02 2.00
N ARG A 250 5.17 -8.79 2.37
CA ARG A 250 5.56 -8.61 3.79
C ARG A 250 4.98 -7.36 4.43
N TYR A 251 4.76 -6.30 3.65
CA TYR A 251 4.08 -5.11 4.16
C TYR A 251 2.61 -5.42 4.44
N ALA A 252 1.93 -6.14 3.55
CA ALA A 252 0.57 -6.61 3.74
C ALA A 252 0.47 -7.50 4.99
N TYR A 253 1.37 -8.49 5.15
CA TYR A 253 1.39 -9.35 6.35
C TYR A 253 1.47 -8.56 7.67
N ARG A 254 2.32 -7.54 7.74
CA ARG A 254 2.44 -6.68 8.95
C ARG A 254 1.22 -5.81 9.21
N ASN A 255 0.38 -5.60 8.20
CA ASN A 255 -0.84 -4.80 8.28
C ASN A 255 -2.10 -5.65 8.07
N ARG A 256 -2.00 -6.99 8.18
CA ARG A 256 -3.05 -7.93 7.78
C ARG A 256 -4.37 -7.69 8.50
N GLU A 257 -4.33 -7.36 9.79
CA GLU A 257 -5.52 -7.03 10.59
C GLU A 257 -6.23 -5.80 10.05
N ARG A 258 -5.48 -4.74 9.73
CA ARG A 258 -6.03 -3.55 9.09
C ARG A 258 -6.48 -3.80 7.66
N LEU A 259 -5.96 -4.81 6.98
CA LEU A 259 -6.35 -5.16 5.61
C LEU A 259 -7.45 -6.24 5.57
N ALA A 260 -7.96 -6.70 6.71
CA ALA A 260 -9.00 -7.72 6.77
C ALA A 260 -10.20 -7.32 5.89
N GLY A 261 -10.66 -8.26 5.05
CA GLY A 261 -11.74 -8.03 4.07
C GLY A 261 -11.39 -7.11 2.90
N ARG A 262 -10.17 -6.56 2.84
CA ARG A 262 -9.71 -5.62 1.80
C ARG A 262 -8.53 -6.12 0.99
N ILE A 263 -7.96 -7.27 1.33
CA ILE A 263 -6.92 -7.92 0.52
C ILE A 263 -7.40 -9.29 0.08
N HIS A 264 -7.36 -9.51 -1.22
CA HIS A 264 -7.72 -10.76 -1.89
C HIS A 264 -6.47 -11.35 -2.53
N PHE A 265 -6.26 -12.66 -2.36
CA PHE A 265 -5.11 -13.35 -2.92
C PHE A 265 -5.53 -14.23 -4.08
N TYR A 266 -4.70 -14.28 -5.11
CA TYR A 266 -4.99 -15.08 -6.30
C TYR A 266 -3.83 -15.98 -6.68
N ARG A 267 -4.15 -17.21 -7.05
CA ARG A 267 -3.22 -18.19 -7.59
C ARG A 267 -3.92 -19.00 -8.69
N ASP A 268 -3.24 -19.22 -9.81
CA ASP A 268 -3.73 -19.99 -10.95
C ASP A 268 -5.14 -19.59 -11.44
N GLY A 269 -5.43 -18.28 -11.45
CA GLY A 269 -6.68 -17.70 -11.93
C GLY A 269 -7.81 -17.66 -10.90
N LYS A 270 -7.59 -18.16 -9.68
CA LYS A 270 -8.64 -18.29 -8.65
C LYS A 270 -8.24 -17.57 -7.37
N GLU A 271 -9.24 -17.09 -6.64
CA GLU A 271 -9.05 -16.57 -5.29
C GLU A 271 -8.64 -17.70 -4.34
N VAL A 272 -7.68 -17.42 -3.46
CA VAL A 272 -7.13 -18.35 -2.46
C VAL A 272 -7.04 -17.66 -1.10
N ILE A 273 -6.89 -18.45 -0.04
CA ILE A 273 -6.62 -17.92 1.31
C ILE A 273 -5.27 -17.19 1.34
N ALA A 274 -5.06 -16.37 2.37
CA ALA A 274 -3.82 -15.63 2.50
C ALA A 274 -2.63 -16.58 2.74
N PRO A 275 -1.42 -16.24 2.23
CA PRO A 275 -0.27 -17.14 2.35
C PRO A 275 0.20 -17.35 3.79
N TRP A 276 -0.17 -16.45 4.71
CA TRP A 276 0.10 -16.59 6.14
C TRP A 276 -0.92 -17.43 6.90
N ASP A 277 -2.10 -17.66 6.31
CA ASP A 277 -3.06 -18.63 6.83
C ASP A 277 -2.78 -20.02 6.25
N GLU A 278 -2.30 -20.08 5.00
CA GLU A 278 -1.84 -21.31 4.33
C GLU A 278 -0.61 -21.92 5.02
N ASN A 279 0.37 -21.09 5.43
CA ASN A 279 1.56 -21.55 6.16
C ASN A 279 1.93 -20.60 7.32
N PRO A 280 1.22 -20.67 8.46
CA PRO A 280 1.44 -19.78 9.60
C PRO A 280 2.85 -19.89 10.17
N THR A 281 3.39 -21.11 10.28
CA THR A 281 4.72 -21.38 10.85
C THR A 281 5.82 -20.67 10.07
N LEU A 282 5.77 -20.69 8.74
CA LEU A 282 6.72 -19.97 7.91
C LEU A 282 6.65 -18.46 8.19
N TRP A 283 5.45 -17.89 8.17
CA TRP A 283 5.27 -16.44 8.33
C TRP A 283 5.58 -15.94 9.75
N GLN A 284 5.43 -16.77 10.78
CA GLN A 284 5.86 -16.44 12.14
C GLN A 284 7.38 -16.21 12.25
N ASN A 285 8.18 -16.84 11.37
CA ASN A 285 9.63 -16.62 11.31
C ASN A 285 10.02 -15.28 10.65
N TYR A 286 9.07 -14.56 10.06
CA TYR A 286 9.35 -13.26 9.47
C TYR A 286 9.65 -12.19 10.54
N ILE A 287 10.90 -11.71 10.56
CA ILE A 287 11.31 -10.62 11.45
C ILE A 287 11.40 -9.29 10.66
N PRO A 288 10.59 -8.26 10.98
CA PRO A 288 10.69 -6.94 10.34
C PRO A 288 12.07 -6.29 10.56
N GLN A 289 12.53 -5.52 9.57
CA GLN A 289 13.79 -4.79 9.72
C GLN A 289 13.60 -3.64 10.73
N GLY A 290 14.30 -3.72 11.87
CA GLY A 290 14.17 -2.80 13.00
C GLY A 290 13.84 -3.49 14.32
N SER A 291 13.22 -4.67 14.29
CA SER A 291 12.88 -5.45 15.49
C SER A 291 14.12 -5.99 16.21
N ASN A 292 15.20 -6.27 15.48
CA ASN A 292 16.46 -6.75 16.03
C ASN A 292 17.18 -5.74 16.93
N ARG A 293 16.82 -4.45 16.89
CA ARG A 293 17.43 -3.47 17.81
C ARG A 293 16.99 -3.68 19.26
N ASN A 294 15.82 -4.26 19.50
CA ASN A 294 15.29 -4.47 20.87
C ASN A 294 15.67 -5.85 21.44
N ILE A 295 15.87 -6.87 20.60
CA ILE A 295 16.20 -8.23 21.04
C ILE A 295 17.67 -8.32 21.52
N ALA A 296 18.58 -7.58 20.88
CA ALA A 296 19.98 -7.50 21.33
C ALA A 296 20.12 -6.76 22.68
N THR A 297 19.27 -5.78 22.96
CA THR A 297 19.27 -5.05 24.24
C THR A 297 18.68 -5.87 25.39
N GLN A 298 17.74 -6.78 25.12
CA GLN A 298 17.20 -7.68 26.14
C GLN A 298 18.12 -8.87 26.46
N ARG A 299 18.95 -9.34 25.50
CA ARG A 299 19.93 -10.41 25.75
C ARG A 299 21.16 -9.96 26.55
N ASN A 300 21.48 -8.67 26.57
CA ASN A 300 22.60 -8.11 27.33
C ASN A 300 22.22 -7.52 28.71
N GLY A 301 20.95 -7.61 29.12
CA GLY A 301 20.47 -7.15 30.43
C GLY A 301 20.25 -8.26 31.47
N GLY A 302 20.58 -9.50 31.13
CA GLY A 302 20.29 -10.70 31.93
C GLY A 302 21.41 -11.14 32.85
N ALA A 303 22.00 -10.24 33.64
CA ALA A 303 22.78 -10.61 34.82
C ALA A 303 22.83 -9.42 35.78
N MET A 304 22.63 -9.68 37.07
CA MET A 304 22.59 -8.74 38.19
C MET A 304 21.27 -7.98 38.36
N SER A 305 20.32 -8.63 39.04
CA SER A 305 19.62 -8.05 40.21
C SER A 305 18.73 -9.12 40.88
N ARG A 306 19.36 -9.98 41.68
CA ARG A 306 18.68 -10.54 42.87
C ARG A 306 19.36 -9.89 44.07
N LEU A 307 18.66 -8.98 44.75
CA LEU A 307 18.73 -8.87 46.20
C LEU A 307 17.39 -8.27 46.67
N ILE A 308 16.79 -9.02 47.59
CA ILE A 308 15.56 -8.73 48.33
C ILE A 308 15.94 -7.86 49.53
N ALA A 309 15.20 -6.78 49.83
CA ALA A 309 14.98 -6.29 51.20
C ALA A 309 13.89 -5.19 51.28
N LEU A 310 12.72 -5.61 51.78
CA LEU A 310 11.67 -4.99 52.62
C LEU A 310 11.47 -3.45 52.77
N PRO A 311 10.21 -3.02 53.01
CA PRO A 311 9.85 -1.61 53.27
C PRO A 311 9.88 -1.28 54.77
N ARG A 312 10.22 -0.03 55.13
CA ARG A 312 9.85 0.54 56.44
C ARG A 312 9.31 1.97 56.32
N ARG A 313 8.21 2.16 57.05
CA ARG A 313 7.37 3.36 57.22
C ARG A 313 8.06 4.50 57.97
N MET A 314 7.55 5.70 57.67
CA MET A 314 7.44 6.95 58.44
C MET A 314 8.08 7.04 59.83
N PHE A 315 8.74 8.18 60.11
CA PHE A 315 8.46 9.07 61.25
C PHE A 315 9.03 10.48 60.96
N SER A 316 8.25 11.52 61.28
CA SER A 316 8.71 12.91 61.51
C SER A 316 9.07 13.08 63.00
N PRO A 317 9.96 13.99 63.42
CA PRO A 317 9.46 15.29 63.93
C PRO A 317 10.41 16.52 63.77
N VAL A 318 9.82 17.66 63.40
CA VAL A 318 9.67 18.93 64.18
C VAL A 318 10.80 19.45 65.13
N ILE A 319 11.29 20.67 64.79
CA ILE A 319 11.71 21.87 65.59
C ILE A 319 13.01 21.86 66.46
N LYS A 320 13.95 22.78 66.18
CA LYS A 320 14.28 23.99 67.02
C LYS A 320 15.26 24.96 66.32
N ARG A 321 14.99 26.25 66.53
CA ARG A 321 15.76 27.47 66.21
C ARG A 321 17.07 27.57 67.01
N ILE A 322 17.88 28.60 66.65
CA ILE A 322 18.88 29.41 67.41
C ILE A 322 20.22 29.35 66.63
N PHE A 323 20.91 30.43 66.22
CA PHE A 323 20.86 31.89 66.42
C PHE A 323 20.90 32.61 65.06
#